data_AF-A0A3G1HDA6-F1
#
_entry.id   AF-A0A3G1HDA6-F1
#
_cell.length_a   1.000
_cell.length_b   1.000
_cell.length_c   1.000
_cell.angle_alpha   90.00
_cell.angle_beta   90.00
_cell.angle_gamma   90.00
#
_symmetry.space_group_name_H-M   'P 1'
#
loop_
_entity.id
_entity.type
_entity.pdbx_description
1 polymer ?
#
loop_
_entity_poly.entity_id
_entity_poly.type
_entity_poly.pdbx_seq_one_letter_code
_entity_poly.pdbx_strand_id
1 'polypeptide(L)' 'MATWSNYSLLDAMSPVMEQLMFFHDHTMTILFMILAMVAYIMGMMMKNGYINCTLLEGQTIEIIWTILPTMTLI' A
#
# COMPACT_ATOMS: atom_id res chain seq x y z
N MET A 1 22.96 -15.63 9.86
CA MET A 1 22.22 -16.89 10.08
C MET A 1 20.83 -16.53 10.55
N ALA A 2 19.78 -17.18 10.07
CA ALA A 2 18.42 -16.89 10.53
C ALA A 2 18.26 -17.34 11.99
N THR A 3 17.90 -16.41 12.87
CA THR A 3 17.45 -16.72 14.22
C THR A 3 15.94 -16.95 14.23
N TRP A 4 15.47 -17.70 15.21
CA TRP A 4 14.04 -17.88 15.45
C TRP A 4 13.36 -16.52 15.59
N SER A 5 12.15 -16.38 15.04
CA SER A 5 11.33 -15.16 15.07
C SER A 5 11.87 -13.92 14.33
N ASN A 6 12.78 -14.07 13.35
CA ASN A 6 13.13 -12.95 12.48
C ASN A 6 12.10 -12.73 11.37
N TYR A 7 11.50 -11.54 11.33
CA TYR A 7 10.60 -11.09 10.26
C TYR A 7 11.31 -10.29 9.17
N SER A 8 12.51 -9.75 9.45
CA SER A 8 13.31 -8.98 8.50
C SER A 8 14.20 -9.89 7.64
N LEU A 9 14.72 -9.32 6.55
CA LEU A 9 15.76 -9.95 5.75
C LEU A 9 17.04 -10.17 6.59
N LEU A 10 17.84 -11.16 6.19
CA LEU A 10 19.17 -11.37 6.74
C LEU A 10 20.12 -10.29 6.22
N ASP A 11 21.12 -9.94 7.02
CA ASP A 11 22.17 -9.00 6.63
C ASP A 11 22.81 -9.39 5.28
N ALA A 12 23.04 -8.38 4.43
CA ALA A 12 23.61 -8.59 3.12
C ALA A 12 25.06 -9.08 3.18
N MET A 13 25.33 -10.13 2.42
CA MET A 13 26.68 -10.69 2.24
C MET A 13 27.30 -10.34 0.89
N SER A 14 26.58 -9.59 0.04
CA SER A 14 27.05 -9.14 -1.27
C SER A 14 26.44 -7.78 -1.64
N PRO A 15 27.11 -6.97 -2.49
CA PRO A 15 26.58 -5.68 -2.93
C PRO A 15 25.21 -5.77 -3.61
N VAL A 16 24.92 -6.88 -4.27
CA VAL A 16 23.62 -7.13 -4.92
C VAL A 16 22.53 -7.34 -3.88
N MET A 17 22.82 -8.05 -2.78
CA MET A 17 21.85 -8.25 -1.70
C MET A 17 21.53 -6.92 -1.00
N GLU A 18 22.50 -6.02 -0.88
CA GLU A 18 22.28 -4.68 -0.32
C GLU A 18 21.30 -3.86 -1.18
N GLN A 19 21.48 -3.88 -2.50
CA GLN A 19 20.56 -3.23 -3.44
C GLN A 19 19.14 -3.83 -3.37
N LEU A 20 19.02 -5.14 -3.20
CA LEU A 20 17.73 -5.81 -3.04
C LEU A 20 17.04 -5.45 -1.72
N MET A 21 17.80 -5.26 -0.63
CA MET A 21 17.23 -4.76 0.64
C MET A 21 16.68 -3.35 0.48
N PHE A 22 17.40 -2.44 -0.19
CA PHE A 22 16.89 -1.09 -0.48
C PHE A 22 15.61 -1.12 -1.34
N PHE A 23 15.59 -1.98 -2.36
CA PHE A 23 14.40 -2.15 -3.20
C PHE A 23 13.21 -2.73 -2.42
N HIS A 24 13.47 -3.72 -1.57
CA HIS A 24 12.46 -4.31 -0.69
C HIS A 24 11.85 -3.26 0.23
N ASP A 25 12.69 -2.48 0.91
CA ASP A 25 12.21 -1.46 1.85
C ASP A 25 11.37 -0.40 1.14
N HIS A 26 11.80 0.05 -0.04
CA HIS A 26 11.01 0.97 -0.86
C HIS A 26 9.65 0.37 -1.23
N THR A 27 9.63 -0.86 -1.73
CA THR A 27 8.38 -1.55 -2.11
C THR A 27 7.44 -1.74 -0.92
N MET A 28 7.98 -2.11 0.25
CA MET A 28 7.19 -2.30 1.47
C MET A 28 6.59 -0.98 1.98
N THR A 29 7.27 0.16 1.81
CA THR A 29 6.70 1.47 2.15
C THR A 29 5.51 1.83 1.27
N ILE A 30 5.58 1.55 -0.04
CA ILE A 30 4.46 1.77 -0.98
C ILE A 30 3.28 0.87 -0.60
N LEU A 31 3.52 -0.40 -0.35
CA LEU A 31 2.48 -1.36 0.06
C LEU A 31 1.78 -0.92 1.34
N PHE A 32 2.55 -0.50 2.35
CA PHE A 32 2.00 -0.01 3.62
C PHE A 32 1.15 1.25 3.42
N MET A 33 1.59 2.18 2.56
CA MET A 33 0.83 3.39 2.23
C MET A 33 -0.54 3.06 1.61
N ILE A 34 -0.57 2.12 0.67
CA ILE A 34 -1.82 1.69 0.01
C ILE A 34 -2.75 1.02 1.04
N LEU A 35 -2.23 0.10 1.86
CA LEU A 35 -3.01 -0.57 2.90
C LEU A 35 -3.59 0.40 3.92
N ALA A 36 -2.81 1.39 4.36
CA ALA A 36 -3.25 2.43 5.27
C ALA A 36 -4.37 3.29 4.66
N MET A 37 -4.25 3.67 3.38
CA MET A 37 -5.28 4.43 2.67
C MET A 37 -6.59 3.64 2.58
N VAL A 38 -6.53 2.35 2.21
CA VAL A 38 -7.72 1.49 2.13
C VAL A 38 -8.36 1.30 3.50
N ALA A 39 -7.56 1.04 4.53
CA ALA A 39 -8.06 0.88 5.90
C ALA A 39 -8.76 2.15 6.41
N TYR A 40 -8.20 3.33 6.10
CA TYR A 40 -8.83 4.61 6.43
C TYR A 40 -10.17 4.80 5.72
N ILE A 41 -10.25 4.55 4.41
CA ILE A 41 -11.50 4.67 3.64
C ILE A 41 -12.56 3.70 4.19
N MET A 42 -12.19 2.44 4.43
CA MET A 42 -13.09 1.44 5.01
C MET A 42 -13.59 1.88 6.40
N GLY A 43 -12.70 2.36 7.27
CA GLY A 43 -13.06 2.85 8.59
C GLY A 43 -14.00 4.06 8.56
N MET A 44 -13.81 4.97 7.60
CA MET A 44 -14.70 6.11 7.39
C MET A 44 -16.08 5.67 6.88
N MET A 45 -16.14 4.72 5.95
CA MET A 45 -17.42 4.20 5.43
C MET A 45 -18.23 3.49 6.51
N MET A 46 -17.59 2.73 7.41
CA MET A 46 -18.29 2.10 8.54
C MET A 46 -18.89 3.11 9.51
N LYS A 47 -18.29 4.30 9.65
CA LYS A 47 -18.80 5.39 10.50
C LYS A 47 -19.82 6.30 9.79
N ASN A 48 -19.99 6.15 8.47
CA ASN A 48 -20.86 7.03 7.71
C ASN A 48 -22.33 6.60 7.87
N GLY A 49 -23.16 7.47 8.44
CA GLY A 49 -24.60 7.24 8.61
C GLY A 49 -25.47 7.71 7.44
N TYR A 50 -24.89 8.38 6.44
CA TYR A 50 -25.63 8.91 5.29
C TYR A 50 -25.72 7.89 4.15
N ILE A 51 -26.94 7.55 3.75
CA ILE A 51 -27.22 6.66 2.63
C ILE A 51 -27.44 7.49 1.36
N ASN A 52 -26.61 7.30 0.35
CA ASN A 52 -26.82 7.87 -0.98
C ASN A 52 -27.26 6.77 -1.96
N CYS A 53 -28.54 6.72 -2.32
CA CYS A 53 -29.09 5.74 -3.27
C CYS A 53 -28.87 6.10 -4.75
N THR A 54 -28.35 7.30 -5.07
CA THR A 54 -28.21 7.77 -6.46
C THR A 54 -26.81 7.58 -7.04
N LEU A 55 -25.85 7.14 -6.22
CA LEU A 55 -24.47 6.92 -6.64
C LEU A 55 -24.32 5.54 -7.32
N LEU A 56 -24.92 5.36 -8.49
CA LEU A 56 -24.82 4.12 -9.26
C LEU A 56 -23.48 4.00 -10.01
N GLU A 57 -22.98 5.12 -10.54
CA GLU A 57 -21.70 5.22 -11.23
C GLU A 57 -20.96 6.49 -10.82
N GLY A 58 -19.67 6.35 -10.53
CA GLY A 58 -18.80 7.43 -10.08
C GLY A 58 -17.52 7.49 -10.92
N GLN A 59 -17.64 7.71 -12.23
CA GLN A 59 -16.51 7.72 -13.18
C GLN A 59 -15.36 8.64 -12.73
N THR A 60 -15.65 9.77 -12.11
CA THR A 60 -14.62 10.66 -11.55
C THR A 60 -13.86 10.03 -10.39
N ILE A 61 -14.53 9.27 -9.52
CA ILE A 61 -13.91 8.52 -8.40
C ILE A 61 -13.03 7.41 -8.96
N GLU A 62 -13.48 6.74 -10.04
CA GLU A 62 -12.71 5.68 -10.69
C GLU A 62 -11.41 6.20 -11.30
N ILE A 63 -11.46 7.36 -11.96
CA ILE A 63 -10.27 8.02 -12.50
C ILE A 63 -9.29 8.40 -11.37
N ILE A 64 -9.81 8.94 -10.25
CA ILE A 64 -8.96 9.33 -9.11
C ILE A 64 -8.25 8.12 -8.53
N TRP A 65 -8.96 7.02 -8.24
CA TRP A 65 -8.35 5.84 -7.63
C TRP A 65 -7.53 4.97 -8.59
N THR A 66 -7.52 5.25 -9.90
CA THR A 66 -6.66 4.57 -10.89
C THR A 66 -5.37 5.35 -11.13
N ILE A 67 -5.45 6.69 -11.19
CA ILE A 67 -4.26 7.53 -11.35
C ILE A 67 -3.41 7.51 -10.08
N LEU A 68 -4.03 7.57 -8.89
CA LEU A 68 -3.29 7.61 -7.62
C LEU A 68 -2.33 6.41 -7.45
N PRO A 69 -2.75 5.14 -7.61
CA PRO A 69 -1.84 3.99 -7.54
C PRO A 69 -0.80 3.97 -8.66
N THR A 70 -1.20 4.39 -9.87
CA THR A 70 -0.27 4.43 -11.01
C THR A 70 0.88 5.40 -10.75
N MET A 71 0.60 6.56 -10.17
CA MET A 71 1.63 7.54 -9.79
C MET A 71 2.51 7.06 -8.63
N THR A 72 2.00 6.22 -7.71
CA THR A 72 2.83 5.67 -6.62
C THR A 72 3.74 4.53 -7.07
N LEU A 73 3.46 3.89 -8.21
CA LEU A 73 4.22 2.76 -8.74
C LEU A 73 5.29 3.16 -9.78
N ILE A 74 5.20 4.38 -10.33
CA ILE A 74 6.20 4.98 -11.24
C ILE A 74 7.30 5.64 -10.42
#